data_AF-A0A7Y1ZSA0-F1
#
_entry.id   AF-A0A7Y1ZSA0-F1
#
_cell.length_a   1.000
_cell.length_b   1.000
_cell.length_c   1.000
_cell.angle_alpha   90.00
_cell.angle_beta   90.00
_cell.angle_gamma   90.00
#
_symmetry.space_group_name_H-M   'P 1'
#
loop_
_entity.id
_entity.type
_entity.pdbx_description
1 polymer ?
#
loop_
_entity_poly.entity_id
_entity_poly.type
_entity_poly.pdbx_seq_one_letter_code
_entity_poly.pdbx_strand_id
1 'polypeptide(L)'
;MRSFFLSILLAGTIGLTALAQDIKDVEGSWIAEINEFSSLEDYRQASLTLKWESEGERYRYTFQIPMRELESYSVEESRNDPANFELDREAGHLSFSGTMDDDIGSGKFHFSANSEFVEEMSTLGYENISPDEQLKMAIYDVTAEFVKRLREMNGDSQS
;
A
#
# COMPACT_ATOMS: atom_id res chain seq x y z
N MET A 1 -65.53 11.41 14.65
CA MET A 1 -65.36 10.07 14.05
C MET A 1 -63.99 10.03 13.40
N ARG A 2 -63.11 9.16 13.91
CA ARG A 2 -61.77 8.74 13.41
C ARG A 2 -60.64 9.78 13.44
N SER A 3 -59.93 9.78 14.57
CA SER A 3 -58.53 10.15 14.70
C SER A 3 -57.63 9.27 13.82
N PHE A 4 -56.56 9.83 13.26
CA PHE A 4 -55.37 9.10 12.85
C PHE A 4 -54.14 9.81 13.40
N PHE A 5 -53.45 9.13 14.31
CA PHE A 5 -52.08 9.40 14.72
C PHE A 5 -51.15 9.04 13.56
N LEU A 6 -50.17 9.90 13.23
CA LEU A 6 -48.99 9.46 12.49
C LEU A 6 -47.74 9.95 13.23
N SER A 7 -47.05 8.98 13.83
CA SER A 7 -45.78 9.13 14.51
C SER A 7 -44.63 9.21 13.50
N ILE A 8 -43.81 10.25 13.67
CA ILE A 8 -42.33 10.31 13.66
C ILE A 8 -41.58 9.32 12.77
N LEU A 9 -40.72 9.85 11.89
CA LEU A 9 -39.35 9.34 11.77
C LEU A 9 -38.38 10.51 11.58
N LEU A 10 -37.67 10.81 12.66
CA LEU A 10 -36.54 11.73 12.74
C LEU A 10 -35.39 11.09 11.95
N ALA A 11 -35.10 11.61 10.76
CA ALA A 11 -33.89 11.23 10.02
C ALA A 11 -32.68 11.85 10.73
N GLY A 12 -32.13 11.14 11.70
CA GLY A 12 -30.85 11.46 12.30
C GLY A 12 -29.75 11.19 11.28
N THR A 13 -29.25 12.24 10.65
CA THR A 13 -27.97 12.17 9.93
C THR A 13 -26.87 12.08 10.98
N ILE A 14 -26.41 10.87 11.26
CA ILE A 14 -25.09 10.69 11.88
C ILE A 14 -24.10 11.03 10.77
N GLY A 15 -23.65 12.28 10.74
CA GLY A 15 -22.41 12.61 10.06
C GLY A 15 -21.31 11.84 10.76
N LEU A 16 -20.90 10.71 10.19
CA LEU A 16 -19.67 10.04 10.56
C LEU A 16 -18.56 10.99 10.09
N THR A 17 -18.21 11.97 10.92
CA THR A 17 -16.98 12.72 10.71
C THR A 17 -15.87 11.71 10.98
N ALA A 18 -15.42 11.04 9.91
CA ALA A 18 -14.17 10.31 9.95
C ALA A 18 -13.14 11.29 10.50
N LEU A 19 -12.55 10.95 11.65
CA LEU A 19 -11.34 11.61 12.06
C LEU A 19 -10.36 11.31 10.92
N ALA A 20 -10.11 12.30 10.06
CA ALA A 20 -8.91 12.29 9.26
C ALA A 20 -7.78 12.25 10.28
N GLN A 21 -7.33 11.03 10.59
CA GLN A 21 -6.05 10.85 11.27
C GLN A 21 -5.05 11.64 10.43
N ASP A 22 -4.08 12.27 11.08
CA ASP A 22 -2.97 12.92 10.39
C ASP A 22 -2.18 11.79 9.70
N ILE A 23 -2.65 11.36 8.53
CA ILE A 23 -2.06 10.26 7.79
C ILE A 23 -0.72 10.80 7.36
N LYS A 24 0.35 10.22 7.91
CA LYS A 24 1.69 10.61 7.54
C LYS A 24 1.98 10.00 6.19
N ASP A 25 1.66 10.78 5.17
CA ASP A 25 1.74 10.32 3.79
C ASP A 25 3.15 10.48 3.23
N VAL A 26 3.54 9.54 2.36
CA VAL A 26 4.74 9.65 1.54
C VAL A 26 4.32 9.66 0.07
N GLU A 27 4.76 10.67 -0.67
CA GLU A 27 4.45 10.81 -2.09
C GLU A 27 5.70 10.78 -2.95
N GLY A 28 5.56 10.27 -4.16
CA GLY A 28 6.67 10.22 -5.08
C GLY A 28 6.28 9.86 -6.50
N SER A 29 7.26 9.36 -7.24
CA SER A 29 7.08 8.87 -8.61
C SER A 29 7.43 7.40 -8.70
N TRP A 30 6.75 6.70 -9.60
CA TRP A 30 7.01 5.30 -9.90
C TRP A 30 7.37 5.12 -11.37
N ILE A 31 8.12 4.06 -11.65
CA ILE A 31 8.38 3.52 -12.98
C ILE A 31 8.19 2.00 -12.90
N ALA A 32 7.43 1.42 -13.81
CA ALA A 32 7.29 -0.02 -13.94
C ALA A 32 7.90 -0.48 -15.27
N GLU A 33 8.58 -1.62 -15.23
CA GLU A 33 9.02 -2.34 -16.42
C GLU A 33 8.49 -3.77 -16.34
N ILE A 34 7.67 -4.16 -17.31
CA ILE A 34 7.11 -5.51 -17.41
C ILE A 34 8.17 -6.43 -18.01
N ASN A 35 8.60 -7.41 -17.24
CA ASN A 35 9.65 -8.33 -17.64
C ASN A 35 9.03 -9.63 -18.19
N GLU A 36 9.22 -9.91 -19.48
CA GLU A 36 8.87 -11.19 -20.11
C GLU A 36 9.89 -12.32 -19.80
N PHE A 37 10.42 -12.37 -18.58
CA PHE A 37 11.43 -13.39 -18.23
C PHE A 37 10.89 -14.83 -18.28
N SER A 38 9.56 -14.99 -18.28
CA SER A 38 8.88 -16.27 -18.41
C SER A 38 7.72 -16.14 -19.41
N SER A 39 7.64 -17.04 -20.39
CA SER A 39 6.50 -17.17 -21.30
C SER A 39 5.28 -17.82 -20.64
N LEU A 40 5.42 -18.29 -19.40
CA LEU A 40 4.31 -18.77 -18.59
C LEU A 40 3.71 -17.60 -17.82
N GLU A 41 2.45 -17.27 -18.12
CA GLU A 41 1.72 -16.11 -17.58
C GLU A 41 1.77 -16.00 -16.05
N ASP A 42 1.64 -17.13 -15.35
CA ASP A 42 1.66 -17.21 -13.88
C ASP A 42 2.96 -16.71 -13.21
N TYR A 43 4.04 -16.57 -13.99
CA TYR A 43 5.35 -16.15 -13.50
C TYR A 43 5.79 -14.79 -14.04
N ARG A 44 4.91 -14.05 -14.72
CA ARG A 44 5.23 -12.68 -15.16
C ARG A 44 5.45 -11.79 -13.94
N GLN A 45 6.54 -11.02 -13.97
CA GLN A 45 6.92 -10.08 -12.92
C GLN A 45 7.06 -8.68 -13.52
N ALA A 46 6.70 -7.67 -12.74
CA ALA A 46 7.02 -6.28 -13.01
C ALA A 46 8.19 -5.86 -12.11
N SER A 47 9.13 -5.12 -12.66
CA SER A 47 10.09 -4.35 -11.89
C SER A 47 9.50 -2.99 -11.58
N LEU A 48 9.14 -2.71 -10.32
CA LEU A 48 8.60 -1.44 -9.88
C LEU A 48 9.67 -0.63 -9.15
N THR A 49 9.93 0.58 -9.63
CA THR A 49 10.88 1.52 -9.03
C THR A 49 10.14 2.72 -8.44
N LEU A 50 10.25 2.92 -7.14
CA LEU A 50 9.73 4.10 -6.44
C LEU A 50 10.84 5.09 -6.16
N LYS A 51 10.52 6.38 -6.32
CA LYS A 51 11.41 7.50 -6.05
C LYS A 51 10.66 8.57 -5.30
N TRP A 52 11.20 9.02 -4.18
CA TRP A 52 10.65 10.13 -3.39
C TRP A 52 11.78 10.94 -2.75
N GLU A 53 11.45 12.11 -2.23
CA GLU A 53 12.38 13.00 -1.51
C GLU A 53 11.77 13.31 -0.15
N SER A 54 12.54 13.11 0.92
CA SER A 54 12.13 13.40 2.30
C SER A 54 13.32 13.94 3.07
N GLU A 55 13.11 15.00 3.86
CA GLU A 55 14.15 15.68 4.66
C GLU A 55 15.43 16.07 3.87
N GLY A 56 15.29 16.36 2.57
CA GLY A 56 16.43 16.71 1.68
C GLY A 56 17.22 15.50 1.18
N GLU A 57 16.82 14.29 1.54
CA GLU A 57 17.36 13.03 1.02
C GLU A 57 16.49 12.50 -0.12
N ARG A 58 17.14 11.92 -1.13
CA ARG A 58 16.47 11.31 -2.27
C ARG A 58 16.54 9.80 -2.19
N TYR A 59 15.37 9.18 -2.25
CA TYR A 59 15.20 7.73 -2.17
C TYR A 59 14.92 7.14 -3.55
N ARG A 60 15.47 5.95 -3.79
CA ARG A 60 15.16 5.12 -4.96
C ARG A 60 15.16 3.65 -4.51
N TYR A 61 14.03 2.98 -4.66
CA TYR A 61 13.87 1.57 -4.35
C TYR A 61 13.27 0.85 -5.53
N THR A 62 13.80 -0.33 -5.85
CA THR A 62 13.31 -1.19 -6.92
C THR A 62 12.99 -2.55 -6.34
N PHE A 63 11.81 -3.07 -6.66
CA PHE A 63 11.37 -4.39 -6.23
C PHE A 63 10.60 -5.09 -7.36
N GLN A 64 10.53 -6.42 -7.28
CA GLN A 64 9.73 -7.22 -8.21
C GLN A 64 8.35 -7.46 -7.62
N ILE A 65 7.32 -7.36 -8.45
CA ILE A 65 5.94 -7.68 -8.09
C ILE A 65 5.34 -8.65 -9.13
N PRO A 66 4.69 -9.75 -8.71
CA PRO A 66 3.96 -10.63 -9.62
C PRO A 66 2.85 -9.87 -10.36
N MET A 67 2.67 -10.12 -11.66
CA MET A 67 1.64 -9.42 -12.45
C MET A 67 0.23 -9.61 -11.91
N ARG A 68 -0.09 -10.78 -11.37
CA ARG A 68 -1.38 -11.06 -10.71
C ARG A 68 -1.74 -10.11 -9.58
N GLU A 69 -0.77 -9.48 -8.92
CA GLU A 69 -1.02 -8.49 -7.87
C GLU A 69 -1.35 -7.11 -8.44
N LEU A 70 -0.95 -6.82 -9.68
CA LEU A 70 -1.30 -5.58 -10.37
C LEU A 70 -2.65 -5.72 -11.09
N GLU A 71 -2.91 -6.88 -11.69
CA GLU A 71 -4.14 -7.20 -12.42
C GLU A 71 -5.39 -7.20 -11.54
N SER A 72 -5.27 -7.49 -10.24
CA SER A 72 -6.42 -7.39 -9.32
C SER A 72 -6.96 -5.97 -9.19
N TYR A 73 -6.22 -4.95 -9.65
CA TYR A 73 -6.56 -3.54 -9.46
C TYR A 73 -6.66 -2.71 -10.76
N SER A 74 -6.33 -3.26 -11.93
CA SER A 74 -6.43 -2.56 -13.22
C SER A 74 -7.07 -3.42 -14.31
N VAL A 75 -8.21 -3.03 -14.88
CA VAL A 75 -8.66 -3.57 -16.17
C VAL A 75 -9.51 -2.53 -16.92
N GLU A 76 -8.98 -1.95 -17.99
CA GLU A 76 -9.58 -1.96 -19.34
C GLU A 76 -8.44 -1.75 -20.35
N GLU A 77 -8.21 -2.72 -21.26
CA GLU A 77 -7.09 -2.74 -22.21
C GLU A 77 -7.24 -1.73 -23.36
N SER A 78 -6.25 -0.86 -23.56
CA SER A 78 -5.98 -0.01 -24.72
C SER A 78 -4.56 0.61 -24.68
N ARG A 79 -4.15 1.33 -25.73
CA ARG A 79 -2.83 2.01 -25.76
C ARG A 79 -2.96 3.41 -25.13
N ASN A 80 -1.98 3.81 -24.30
CA ASN A 80 -2.07 4.92 -23.32
C ASN A 80 -3.04 4.64 -22.16
N ASP A 81 -3.02 3.41 -21.64
CA ASP A 81 -3.91 3.05 -20.53
C ASP A 81 -3.54 3.78 -19.25
N PRO A 82 -4.55 4.28 -18.51
CA PRO A 82 -4.37 4.66 -17.12
C PRO A 82 -3.81 3.47 -16.33
N ALA A 83 -2.58 3.60 -15.84
CA ALA A 83 -2.00 2.67 -14.87
C ALA A 83 -2.38 3.14 -13.47
N ASN A 84 -3.62 2.84 -13.09
CA ASN A 84 -4.09 3.01 -11.73
C ASN A 84 -4.18 1.62 -11.08
N PHE A 85 -3.41 1.42 -10.03
CA PHE A 85 -3.43 0.19 -9.24
C PHE A 85 -3.10 0.54 -7.80
N GLU A 86 -3.38 -0.40 -6.91
CA GLU A 86 -3.19 -0.24 -5.47
C GLU A 86 -2.43 -1.44 -4.91
N LEU A 87 -1.68 -1.23 -3.83
CA LEU A 87 -1.05 -2.29 -3.07
C LEU A 87 -1.40 -2.12 -1.60
N ASP A 88 -2.22 -3.03 -1.11
CA ASP A 88 -2.49 -3.20 0.30
C ASP A 88 -1.40 -4.06 0.94
N ARG A 89 -0.75 -3.50 1.96
CA ARG A 89 0.25 -4.15 2.79
C ARG A 89 -0.08 -3.91 4.24
N GLU A 90 0.43 -4.77 5.13
CA GLU A 90 0.21 -4.59 6.57
C GLU A 90 0.74 -3.23 7.05
N ALA A 91 1.91 -2.83 6.54
CA ALA A 91 2.54 -1.55 6.84
C ALA A 91 1.79 -0.33 6.28
N GLY A 92 0.86 -0.49 5.33
CA GLY A 92 0.08 0.62 4.79
C GLY A 92 -0.42 0.40 3.37
N HIS A 93 -1.12 1.40 2.85
CA HIS A 93 -1.75 1.36 1.54
C HIS A 93 -0.97 2.22 0.55
N LEU A 94 -0.61 1.66 -0.60
CA LEU A 94 -0.01 2.40 -1.71
C LEU A 94 -1.03 2.54 -2.84
N SER A 95 -1.28 3.76 -3.28
CA SER A 95 -2.04 4.05 -4.50
C SER A 95 -1.10 4.55 -5.59
N PHE A 96 -1.30 4.08 -6.80
CA PHE A 96 -0.51 4.43 -7.98
C PHE A 96 -1.43 5.02 -9.04
N SER A 97 -0.97 6.10 -9.67
CA SER A 97 -1.61 6.69 -10.83
C SER A 97 -0.59 6.99 -11.90
N GLY A 98 -0.93 6.82 -13.17
CA GLY A 98 0.00 7.06 -14.26
C GLY A 98 -0.50 6.50 -15.58
N THR A 99 0.44 6.22 -16.47
CA THR A 99 0.17 5.69 -17.81
C THR A 99 1.13 4.57 -18.16
N MET A 100 0.67 3.63 -18.98
CA MET A 100 1.49 2.61 -19.63
C MET A 100 1.72 2.94 -21.10
N ASP A 101 2.96 2.71 -21.56
CA ASP A 101 3.34 2.64 -22.97
C ASP A 101 3.98 1.27 -23.23
N ASP A 102 3.21 0.38 -23.86
CA ASP A 102 3.50 -1.05 -24.00
C ASP A 102 3.93 -1.66 -22.64
N ASP A 103 5.19 -2.08 -22.47
CA ASP A 103 5.71 -2.74 -21.26
C ASP A 103 6.29 -1.77 -20.21
N ILE A 104 6.22 -0.45 -20.44
CA ILE A 104 6.80 0.55 -19.54
C ILE A 104 5.70 1.44 -18.98
N GLY A 105 5.63 1.52 -17.65
CA GLY A 105 4.72 2.40 -16.93
C GLY A 105 5.45 3.51 -16.19
N SER A 106 4.81 4.65 -16.00
CA SER A 106 5.29 5.65 -15.05
C SER A 106 4.19 6.54 -14.52
N GLY A 107 4.43 7.14 -13.35
CA GLY A 107 3.47 8.06 -12.75
C GLY A 107 3.80 8.48 -11.33
N LYS A 108 2.76 8.71 -10.53
CA LYS A 108 2.79 9.14 -9.13
C LYS A 108 2.27 8.06 -8.20
N PHE A 109 2.88 7.96 -7.03
CA PHE A 109 2.35 7.14 -5.95
C PHE A 109 2.08 7.98 -4.72
N HIS A 110 1.14 7.53 -3.92
CA HIS A 110 0.86 8.05 -2.59
C HIS A 110 0.78 6.86 -1.64
N PHE A 111 1.49 6.95 -0.51
CA PHE A 111 1.52 5.95 0.54
C PHE A 111 0.87 6.50 1.80
N SER A 112 -0.13 5.77 2.30
CA SER A 112 -0.81 6.04 3.56
C SER A 112 -0.37 5.03 4.61
N ALA A 113 0.35 5.51 5.62
CA ALA A 113 0.87 4.69 6.71
C ALA A 113 -0.25 4.09 7.57
N ASN A 114 -0.11 2.80 7.93
CA ASN A 114 -1.02 2.13 8.87
C ASN A 114 -0.54 2.32 10.33
N SER A 115 -1.30 3.06 11.14
CA SER A 115 -0.94 3.30 12.54
C SER A 115 -1.01 2.05 13.41
N GLU A 116 -1.90 1.11 13.12
CA GLU A 116 -2.03 -0.16 13.86
C GLU A 116 -0.79 -1.04 13.70
N PHE A 117 -0.19 -1.06 12.50
CA PHE A 117 1.06 -1.76 12.25
C PHE A 117 2.22 -1.21 13.10
N VAL A 118 2.32 0.11 13.25
CA VAL A 118 3.36 0.74 14.09
C VAL A 118 3.15 0.40 15.56
N GLU A 119 1.91 0.37 16.03
CA GLU A 119 1.59 -0.07 17.39
C GLU A 119 2.01 -1.51 17.63
N GLU A 120 1.69 -2.42 16.70
CA GLU A 120 2.10 -3.82 16.81
C GLU A 120 3.62 -3.98 16.78
N MET A 121 4.31 -3.30 15.87
CA MET A 121 5.77 -3.30 15.77
C MET A 121 6.45 -2.75 17.04
N SER A 122 5.84 -1.76 17.71
CA SER A 122 6.30 -1.25 19.00
C SER A 122 6.28 -2.34 20.09
N THR A 123 5.24 -3.19 20.13
CA THR A 123 5.20 -4.35 21.06
C THR A 123 6.34 -5.34 20.79
N LEU A 124 6.87 -5.35 19.57
CA LEU A 124 8.01 -6.16 19.16
C LEU A 124 9.37 -5.48 19.40
N GLY A 125 9.39 -4.26 19.96
CA GLY A 125 10.59 -3.49 20.27
C GLY A 125 11.07 -2.56 19.16
N TYR A 126 10.26 -2.37 18.11
CA TYR A 126 10.55 -1.43 17.02
C TYR A 126 9.76 -0.13 17.25
N GLU A 127 10.39 0.82 17.92
CA GLU A 127 9.79 2.12 18.24
C GLU A 127 10.20 3.19 17.22
N ASN A 128 9.43 4.29 17.17
CA ASN A 128 9.74 5.50 16.39
C ASN A 128 9.90 5.28 14.88
N ILE A 129 9.18 4.31 14.31
CA ILE A 129 9.14 4.08 12.86
C ILE A 129 8.61 5.33 12.17
N SER A 130 9.46 5.95 11.36
CA SER A 130 9.11 7.10 10.52
C SER A 130 8.25 6.67 9.31
N PRO A 131 7.52 7.60 8.66
CA PRO A 131 6.74 7.28 7.47
C PRO A 131 7.59 6.72 6.32
N ASP A 132 8.80 7.26 6.15
CA ASP A 132 9.78 6.77 5.19
C ASP A 132 10.25 5.33 5.48
N GLU A 133 10.46 5.00 6.76
CA GLU A 133 10.79 3.63 7.18
C GLU A 133 9.62 2.68 7.00
N GLN A 134 8.41 3.13 7.32
CA GLN A 134 7.20 2.34 7.15
C GLN A 134 6.90 2.07 5.66
N LEU A 135 7.12 3.04 4.77
CA LEU A 135 7.04 2.82 3.32
C LEU A 135 8.07 1.77 2.87
N LYS A 136 9.31 1.82 3.38
CA LYS A 136 10.32 0.79 3.08
C LYS A 136 9.87 -0.60 3.56
N MET A 137 9.25 -0.69 4.73
CA MET A 137 8.67 -1.94 5.22
C MET A 137 7.54 -2.44 4.31
N ALA A 138 6.67 -1.55 3.80
CA ALA A 138 5.63 -1.90 2.84
C ALA A 138 6.21 -2.38 1.49
N ILE A 139 7.26 -1.72 0.99
CA ILE A 139 7.99 -2.12 -0.24
C ILE A 139 8.56 -3.54 -0.11
N TYR A 140 9.04 -3.92 1.07
CA TYR A 140 9.59 -5.25 1.35
C TYR A 140 8.58 -6.25 1.90
N ASP A 141 7.29 -5.89 1.97
CA ASP A 141 6.21 -6.71 2.53
C ASP A 141 6.54 -7.26 3.93
N VAL A 142 7.09 -6.41 4.79
CA VAL A 142 7.42 -6.76 6.18
C VAL A 142 6.13 -6.80 6.99
N THR A 143 5.86 -7.95 7.59
CA THR A 143 4.72 -8.19 8.49
C THR A 143 5.17 -8.31 9.94
N ALA A 144 4.29 -8.00 10.89
CA ALA A 144 4.58 -8.23 12.31
C ALA A 144 4.79 -9.73 12.59
N GLU A 145 4.09 -10.62 11.88
CA GLU A 145 4.30 -12.08 11.96
C GLU A 145 5.72 -12.47 11.54
N PHE A 146 6.20 -11.93 10.41
CA PHE A 146 7.56 -12.20 9.94
C PHE A 146 8.61 -11.81 10.99
N VAL A 147 8.44 -10.65 11.60
CA VAL A 147 9.33 -10.15 12.66
C VAL A 147 9.28 -11.02 13.91
N LYS A 148 8.09 -11.44 14.36
CA LYS A 148 7.93 -12.39 15.48
C LYS A 148 8.68 -13.69 15.21
N ARG A 149 8.50 -14.27 14.01
CA ARG A 149 9.16 -15.53 13.63
C ARG A 149 10.68 -15.41 13.60
N LEU A 150 11.23 -14.29 13.09
CA LEU A 150 12.67 -14.05 13.12
C LEU A 150 13.22 -13.99 14.54
N ARG A 151 12.48 -13.40 15.48
CA ARG A 151 12.88 -13.34 16.89
C ARG A 151 12.88 -14.72 17.56
N GLU A 152 11.86 -15.54 17.29
CA GLU A 152 11.78 -16.91 17.78
C GLU A 152 12.97 -17.75 17.29
N MET A 153 13.25 -17.73 15.98
CA MET A 153 14.40 -18.45 15.40
C MET A 153 15.75 -18.03 16.00
N ASN A 154 15.94 -16.74 16.26
CA ASN A 154 17.16 -16.21 16.86
C ASN A 154 17.26 -16.55 18.37
N GLY A 155 16.13 -16.64 19.07
CA GLY A 155 16.06 -17.05 20.48
C GLY A 155 16.35 -18.54 20.68
N ASP A 156 15.86 -19.39 19.78
CA ASP A 156 16.04 -20.85 19.81
C ASP A 156 17.47 -21.28 19.46
N SER A 157 18.24 -20.40 18.81
CA SER A 157 19.66 -20.65 18.48
C SER A 157 20.61 -20.49 19.68
N GLN A 158 20.10 -20.06 20.86
CA GLN A 158 20.89 -19.82 22.08
C GLN A 158 20.52 -20.74 23.26
N SER A 159 19.67 -21.76 23.04
CA SER A 159 19.25 -22.73 24.06
C SER A 159 19.81 -24.13 23.84
#